data_AF-A0A8T7JMT1-F1
#
_entry.id   AF-A0A8T7JMT1-F1
#
_cell.length_a   1.000
_cell.length_b   1.000
_cell.length_c   1.000
_cell.angle_alpha   90.00
_cell.angle_beta   90.00
_cell.angle_gamma   90.00
#
_symmetry.space_group_name_H-M   'P 1'
#
loop_
_entity.id
_entity.type
_entity.pdbx_description
1 polymer ?
#
loop_
_entity_poly.entity_id
_entity_poly.type
_entity_poly.pdbx_seq_one_letter_code
_entity_poly.pdbx_strand_id
1 'polypeptide(L)'
;HKDYKMIEPDNTDAKTLIRAAEIGREAGLKFVYAGNLPGTVGEYEDTQCPRCSYRLVKRRGYVILENRITSEGKCPKCGESIPGVWRKYPSGAGLNRIGFPLTFY
;
A
#
# COMPACT_ATOMS: atom_id res chain seq x y z
N HIS A 1 -8.81 -18.51 3.58
CA HIS A 1 -9.87 -17.58 3.13
C HIS A 1 -10.86 -18.38 2.32
N LYS A 2 -12.16 -18.28 2.65
CA LYS A 2 -13.23 -18.94 1.92
C LYS A 2 -13.48 -18.17 0.62
N ASP A 3 -12.73 -18.51 -0.42
CA ASP A 3 -12.93 -17.99 -1.77
C ASP A 3 -13.35 -19.09 -2.72
N TYR A 4 -14.26 -18.72 -3.62
CA TYR A 4 -14.72 -19.57 -4.71
C TYR A 4 -15.25 -20.93 -4.21
N LYS A 5 -14.49 -22.02 -4.43
CA LYS A 5 -14.88 -23.39 -4.07
C LYS A 5 -14.35 -23.84 -2.70
N MET A 6 -13.54 -23.01 -2.03
CA MET A 6 -13.01 -23.33 -0.69
C MET A 6 -13.99 -22.85 0.38
N ILE A 7 -14.78 -23.75 0.96
CA ILE A 7 -15.84 -23.40 1.94
C ILE A 7 -15.58 -23.90 3.36
N GLU A 8 -14.67 -24.86 3.53
CA GLU A 8 -14.44 -25.51 4.82
C GLU A 8 -13.61 -24.67 5.80
N PRO A 9 -12.38 -24.21 5.47
CA PRO A 9 -11.53 -23.56 6.47
C PRO A 9 -12.02 -22.16 6.78
N ASP A 10 -11.94 -21.76 8.05
CA ASP A 10 -12.24 -20.39 8.44
C ASP A 10 -11.32 -19.36 7.76
N ASN A 11 -11.81 -18.13 7.67
CA ASN A 11 -11.00 -17.03 7.18
C ASN A 11 -9.83 -16.78 8.12
N THR A 12 -8.65 -16.55 7.54
CA THR A 12 -7.48 -16.09 8.28
C THR A 12 -7.83 -14.78 8.96
N ASP A 13 -7.64 -14.70 10.27
CA ASP A 13 -7.95 -13.49 11.01
C ASP A 13 -6.95 -12.36 10.69
N ALA A 14 -7.39 -11.11 10.91
CA ALA A 14 -6.54 -9.96 10.69
C ALA A 14 -5.27 -10.00 11.57
N LYS A 15 -5.37 -10.57 12.78
CA LYS A 15 -4.25 -10.69 13.72
C LYS A 15 -3.13 -11.57 13.16
N THR A 16 -3.47 -12.70 12.53
CA THR A 16 -2.47 -13.59 11.89
C THR A 16 -1.78 -12.87 10.73
N LEU A 17 -2.52 -12.10 9.93
CA LEU A 17 -1.95 -11.33 8.83
C LEU A 17 -1.03 -10.21 9.32
N ILE A 18 -1.43 -9.48 10.35
CA ILE A 18 -0.61 -8.45 11.00
C ILE A 18 0.69 -9.06 11.53
N ARG A 19 0.59 -10.18 12.25
CA ARG A 19 1.76 -10.91 12.77
C ARG A 19 2.71 -11.35 11.65
N ALA A 20 2.18 -11.86 10.53
CA ALA A 20 3.00 -12.23 9.39
C ALA A 20 3.72 -11.01 8.78
N ALA A 21 3.04 -9.86 8.73
CA ALA A 21 3.62 -8.62 8.23
C ALA A 21 4.74 -8.09 9.15
N GLU A 22 4.55 -8.19 10.47
CA GLU A 22 5.57 -7.86 11.48
C GLU A 22 6.84 -8.69 11.29
N ILE A 23 6.71 -10.02 11.14
CA ILE A 23 7.84 -10.92 10.89
C ILE A 23 8.59 -10.50 9.62
N GLY A 24 7.87 -10.18 8.54
CA GLY A 24 8.48 -9.71 7.30
C GLY A 24 9.28 -8.41 7.50
N ARG A 25 8.73 -7.47 8.26
CA ARG A 25 9.39 -6.20 8.59
C ARG A 25 10.64 -6.44 9.44
N GLU A 26 10.55 -7.30 10.47
CA GLU A 26 11.68 -7.69 11.33
C GLU A 26 12.79 -8.40 10.55
N ALA A 27 12.44 -9.17 9.52
CA ALA A 27 13.39 -9.79 8.60
C ALA A 27 14.08 -8.79 7.63
N GLY A 28 13.73 -7.51 7.68
CA GLY A 28 14.32 -6.46 6.86
C GLY A 28 13.61 -6.18 5.54
N LEU A 29 12.39 -6.70 5.33
CA LEU A 29 11.59 -6.33 4.16
C LEU A 29 11.17 -4.86 4.27
N LYS A 30 11.45 -4.10 3.20
CA LYS A 30 11.24 -2.64 3.16
C LYS A 30 9.78 -2.23 2.97
N PHE A 31 9.01 -3.02 2.24
CA PHE A 31 7.62 -2.73 1.89
C PHE A 31 6.79 -3.99 2.11
N VAL A 32 6.12 -4.07 3.25
CA VAL A 32 5.29 -5.21 3.63
C VAL A 32 3.84 -4.78 3.65
N TYR A 33 2.98 -5.58 3.01
CA TYR A 33 1.55 -5.32 2.95
C TYR A 33 0.79 -6.55 3.44
N ALA A 34 -0.13 -6.34 4.38
CA ALA A 34 -1.08 -7.36 4.78
C ALA A 34 -2.30 -7.27 3.86
N GLY A 35 -2.70 -8.39 3.27
CA GLY A 35 -3.70 -8.44 2.19
C GLY A 35 -5.07 -8.97 2.63
N ASN A 36 -5.98 -9.07 1.68
CA ASN A 36 -7.27 -9.79 1.73
C ASN A 36 -8.32 -9.31 2.73
N LEU A 37 -8.04 -8.32 3.58
CA LEU A 37 -9.04 -7.76 4.50
C LEU A 37 -8.99 -6.20 4.55
N PRO A 38 -9.49 -5.51 3.51
CA PRO A 38 -9.43 -4.04 3.42
C PRO A 38 -10.08 -3.30 4.60
N GLY A 39 -9.37 -2.31 5.14
CA GLY A 39 -9.71 -1.55 6.33
C GLY A 39 -9.44 -2.23 7.67
N THR A 40 -8.78 -3.40 7.71
CA THR A 40 -8.67 -4.20 8.95
C THR A 40 -7.26 -4.52 9.39
N VAL A 41 -6.25 -4.30 8.54
CA VAL A 41 -4.84 -4.62 8.85
C VAL A 41 -4.00 -3.37 9.15
N GLY A 42 -4.66 -2.24 9.42
CA GLY A 42 -4.05 -1.02 9.92
C GLY A 42 -3.01 -0.43 8.97
N GLU A 43 -1.82 -0.11 9.50
CA GLU A 43 -0.74 0.51 8.72
C GLU A 43 -0.18 -0.38 7.60
N TYR A 44 -0.44 -1.69 7.65
CA TYR A 44 0.03 -2.65 6.65
C TYR A 44 -0.80 -2.63 5.35
N GLU A 45 -1.79 -1.76 5.21
CA GLU A 45 -2.39 -1.42 3.90
C GLU A 45 -1.63 -0.27 3.20
N ASP A 46 -0.94 0.54 3.98
CA ASP A 46 -0.32 1.77 3.55
C ASP A 46 1.14 1.54 3.11
N THR A 47 1.64 2.37 2.20
CA THR A 47 3.08 2.40 1.91
C THR A 47 3.76 3.32 2.89
N GLN A 48 4.72 2.80 3.65
CA GLN A 48 5.59 3.59 4.52
C GLN A 48 6.96 3.80 3.88
N CYS A 49 7.60 4.91 4.20
CA CYS A 49 8.99 5.14 3.82
C CYS A 49 9.89 4.14 4.55
N PRO A 50 10.74 3.36 3.85
CA PRO A 50 11.57 2.34 4.50
C PRO A 50 12.69 2.93 5.35
N ARG A 51 12.98 4.23 5.20
CA ARG A 51 14.03 4.93 5.96
C ARG A 51 13.50 5.67 7.19
N CYS A 52 12.33 6.31 7.10
CA CYS A 52 11.83 7.17 8.18
C CYS A 52 10.40 6.84 8.64
N SER A 53 9.79 5.76 8.13
CA SER A 53 8.44 5.30 8.44
C SER A 53 7.32 6.31 8.14
N TYR A 54 7.63 7.44 7.50
CA TYR A 54 6.59 8.39 7.08
C TYR A 54 5.64 7.74 6.08
N ARG A 55 4.34 7.83 6.32
CA ARG A 55 3.34 7.28 5.40
C ARG A 55 3.35 8.04 4.06
N LEU A 56 3.72 7.31 3.02
CA LEU A 56 3.82 7.81 1.66
C LEU A 56 2.51 7.65 0.89
N VAL A 57 1.89 6.48 0.95
CA VAL A 57 0.64 6.20 0.22
C VAL A 57 -0.37 5.66 1.22
N LYS A 58 -1.52 6.34 1.34
CA LYS A 58 -2.66 5.84 2.11
C LYS A 58 -3.57 5.05 1.18
N ARG A 59 -3.97 3.85 1.59
CA ARG A 59 -4.83 2.97 0.79
C ARG A 59 -6.01 2.45 1.61
N ARG A 60 -6.98 1.92 0.87
CA ARG A 60 -7.97 0.97 1.38
C ARG A 60 -8.21 -0.08 0.31
N GLY A 61 -7.67 -1.27 0.52
CA GLY A 61 -7.54 -2.27 -0.55
C GLY A 61 -6.81 -1.66 -1.77
N TYR A 62 -7.41 -1.79 -2.96
CA TYR A 62 -6.83 -1.27 -4.20
C TYR A 62 -7.00 0.25 -4.41
N VAL A 63 -7.79 0.92 -3.56
CA VAL A 63 -8.07 2.35 -3.73
C VAL A 63 -6.98 3.18 -3.05
N ILE A 64 -6.32 4.03 -3.83
CA ILE A 64 -5.40 5.06 -3.30
C ILE A 64 -6.23 6.22 -2.76
N LEU A 65 -6.11 6.48 -1.46
CA LEU A 65 -6.75 7.59 -0.77
C LEU A 65 -5.84 8.82 -0.72
N GLU A 66 -4.53 8.61 -0.74
CA GLU A 66 -3.54 9.68 -0.71
C GLU A 66 -2.19 9.19 -1.24
N ASN A 67 -1.46 10.04 -1.97
CA ASN A 67 -0.09 9.78 -2.39
C ASN A 67 0.77 11.02 -2.15
N ARG A 68 1.80 10.87 -1.30
CA ARG A 68 2.75 11.92 -0.91
C ARG A 68 4.14 11.72 -1.52
N ILE A 69 4.34 10.71 -2.37
CA ILE A 69 5.63 10.50 -3.05
C ILE A 69 5.80 11.63 -4.06
N THR A 70 6.98 12.25 -4.08
CA THR A 70 7.25 13.37 -5.01
C THR A 70 7.25 12.91 -6.47
N SER A 71 7.17 13.84 -7.41
CA SER A 71 7.29 13.59 -8.86
C SER A 71 8.59 12.87 -9.25
N GLU A 72 9.67 13.07 -8.47
CA GLU A 72 10.97 12.43 -8.64
C GLU A 72 11.06 11.06 -7.93
N GLY A 73 9.97 10.60 -7.30
CA GLY A 73 9.94 9.32 -6.62
C GLY A 73 10.54 9.32 -5.23
N LYS A 74 10.52 10.45 -4.52
CA LYS A 74 11.19 10.57 -3.22
C LYS A 74 10.21 10.69 -2.06
N CYS A 75 10.67 10.29 -0.87
CA CYS A 75 9.99 10.61 0.37
C CYS A 75 10.12 12.12 0.65
N PRO A 76 9.02 12.86 0.83
CA PRO A 76 9.07 14.31 1.06
C PRO A 76 9.65 14.68 2.42
N LYS A 77 9.77 13.73 3.36
CA LYS A 77 10.28 13.98 4.72
C LYS A 77 11.76 13.73 4.89
N CYS A 78 12.32 12.73 4.20
CA CYS A 78 13.73 12.34 4.41
C CYS A 78 14.53 12.22 3.11
N GLY A 79 13.90 12.42 1.94
CA GLY A 79 14.57 12.36 0.64
C GLY A 79 14.90 10.96 0.13
N GLU A 80 14.52 9.90 0.87
CA GLU A 80 14.73 8.50 0.45
C GLU A 80 14.10 8.27 -0.93
N SER A 81 14.84 7.62 -1.82
CA SER A 81 14.33 7.25 -3.14
C SER A 81 13.43 6.03 -3.00
N ILE A 82 12.18 6.16 -3.42
CA ILE A 82 11.17 5.11 -3.30
C ILE A 82 11.10 4.37 -4.63
N PRO A 83 11.32 3.03 -4.64
CA PRO A 83 11.19 2.24 -5.87
C PRO A 83 9.78 2.33 -6.46
N GLY A 84 9.68 2.58 -7.77
CA GLY A 84 8.41 2.67 -8.49
C GLY A 84 8.55 3.41 -9.82
N VAL A 85 7.45 3.54 -10.54
CA VAL A 85 7.36 4.30 -11.79
C VAL A 85 6.65 5.61 -11.52
N TRP A 86 7.41 6.71 -11.53
CA TRP A 86 6.93 8.04 -11.19
C TRP A 86 6.84 8.89 -12.45
N ARG A 87 5.65 9.45 -12.72
CA ARG A 87 5.46 10.36 -13.86
C ARG A 87 5.99 11.75 -13.47
N LYS A 88 6.94 12.28 -14.26
CA LYS A 88 7.52 13.62 -14.06
C LYS A 88 6.51 14.76 -14.26
N TYR A 89 5.48 14.52 -15.07
CA TYR A 89 4.39 15.45 -15.32
C TYR A 89 3.08 14.72 -15.03
N PRO A 90 2.39 15.02 -13.92
CA PRO A 90 1.05 14.51 -13.73
C PRO A 90 0.15 15.26 -14.72
N SER A 91 -0.07 14.69 -15.91
CA SER A 91 -1.22 15.07 -16.73
C SER A 91 -2.45 14.91 -15.84
N GLY A 92 -2.95 16.04 -15.31
CA GLY A 92 -3.99 16.16 -14.29
C GLY A 92 -4.57 14.83 -13.82
N ALA A 93 -3.87 14.13 -12.93
CA ALA A 93 -4.44 13.00 -12.22
C ALA A 93 -5.37 13.57 -11.15
N GLY A 94 -6.45 14.20 -11.59
CA GLY A 94 -7.55 14.56 -10.73
C GLY A 94 -8.01 13.28 -10.04
N LEU A 95 -7.93 13.25 -8.72
CA LEU A 95 -8.53 12.22 -7.86
C LEU A 95 -10.06 12.37 -7.93
N ASN A 96 -10.65 12.32 -9.12
CA ASN A 96 -12.09 12.36 -9.30
C ASN A 96 -12.62 10.95 -9.10
N ARG A 97 -12.89 10.68 -7.82
CA ARG A 97 -13.75 9.62 -7.27
C ARG A 97 -13.49 8.21 -7.81
N ILE A 98 -12.88 7.41 -6.94
CA ILE A 98 -12.43 6.03 -7.13
C ILE A 98 -11.07 6.00 -7.84
N GLY A 99 -10.01 5.82 -7.06
CA GLY A 99 -8.60 5.87 -7.46
C GLY A 99 -8.15 4.74 -8.38
N PHE A 100 -8.81 4.57 -9.53
CA PHE A 100 -8.25 3.90 -10.69
C PHE A 100 -7.44 4.92 -11.51
N PRO A 101 -6.16 4.65 -11.81
CA PRO A 101 -5.43 5.46 -12.78
C PRO A 101 -6.07 5.24 -14.15
N LEU A 102 -6.81 6.23 -14.66
CA LEU A 102 -7.27 6.22 -16.05
C LEU A 102 -6.02 6.28 -16.94
N THR A 103 -5.76 5.17 -17.63
CA THR A 103 -4.87 5.15 -18.79
C THR A 103 -5.73 5.65 -19.95
N PHE A 104 -5.63 6.94 -20.27
CA PHE A 104 -6.13 7.42 -21.56
C PHE A 104 -5.17 6.89 -22.63
N TYR A 105 -5.71 6.08 -23.56
CA TYR A 105 -5.08 5.81 -24.85
C TYR A 105 -5.04 7.10 -25.68
#